data_AF-A0A8H5H133-F1
#
_entry.id   AF-A0A8H5H133-F1
#
_cell.length_a   1.000
_cell.length_b   1.000
_cell.length_c   1.000
_cell.angle_alpha   90.00
_cell.angle_beta   90.00
_cell.angle_gamma   90.00
#
_symmetry.space_group_name_H-M   'P 1'
#
loop_
_entity.id
_entity.type
_entity.pdbx_description
1 polymer ?
#
loop_
_entity_poly.entity_id
_entity_poly.type
_entity_poly.pdbx_seq_one_letter_code
_entity_poly.pdbx_strand_id
1 'polypeptide(L)'
;MDQADLETYQVQLSQVELALSADPDNAELAHLRSELKELIDLTKTALAQAEVASNTKAESSRKTTSATPAHTWSAGDECLAKYSGDGTWYPARITGVGGSAENRIYTVIFKGYNSTEQAKSSDLKPLPPNYHQTAASNKRKLTQQEEDEREKKKKKNEKKLETRAAKAKEQNAKQASWQKFAKKAEKKGVQIAGVSGTSIFKTPDNPLGKVGVTGSGRGMTEVTPMGKHKFAATDDET
;
A
#
# COMPACT_ATOMS: atom_id res chain seq x y z
N MET A 1 -20.74 15.08 -15.06
CA MET A 1 -21.34 14.37 -16.20
C MET A 1 -21.99 15.47 -16.97
N ASP A 2 -21.32 15.89 -18.02
CA ASP A 2 -21.63 17.16 -18.68
C ASP A 2 -22.66 16.88 -19.79
N GLN A 3 -23.43 17.90 -20.19
CA GLN A 3 -24.44 17.75 -21.25
C GLN A 3 -23.85 17.17 -22.56
N ALA A 4 -22.56 17.43 -22.82
CA ALA A 4 -21.82 16.87 -23.95
C ALA A 4 -21.67 15.34 -23.88
N ASP A 5 -21.54 14.76 -22.69
CA ASP A 5 -21.45 13.31 -22.52
C ASP A 5 -22.78 12.65 -22.91
N LEU A 6 -23.90 13.26 -22.52
CA LEU A 6 -25.24 12.80 -22.86
C LEU A 6 -25.48 12.80 -24.37
N GLU A 7 -25.07 13.86 -25.08
CA GLU A 7 -25.16 13.93 -26.55
C GLU A 7 -24.31 12.83 -27.21
N THR A 8 -23.12 12.57 -26.67
CA THR A 8 -22.24 11.50 -27.17
C THR A 8 -22.88 10.12 -27.03
N TYR A 9 -23.46 9.81 -25.87
CA TYR A 9 -24.16 8.53 -25.66
C TYR A 9 -25.39 8.38 -26.56
N GLN A 10 -26.12 9.47 -26.84
CA GLN A 10 -27.25 9.43 -27.77
C GLN A 10 -26.81 9.09 -29.20
N VAL A 11 -25.70 9.69 -29.66
CA VAL A 11 -25.13 9.38 -30.97
C VAL A 11 -24.69 7.91 -31.03
N GLN A 12 -24.00 7.40 -30.02
CA GLN A 12 -23.61 5.99 -29.94
C GLN A 12 -24.83 5.05 -29.97
N LEU A 13 -25.89 5.38 -29.22
CA LEU A 13 -27.12 4.59 -29.23
C LEU A 13 -27.76 4.57 -30.63
N SER A 14 -27.81 5.69 -31.33
CA SER A 14 -28.35 5.75 -32.70
C SER A 14 -27.54 4.89 -33.68
N GLN A 15 -26.22 4.85 -33.53
CA GLN A 15 -25.35 4.02 -34.34
C GLN A 15 -25.58 2.53 -34.08
N VAL A 16 -25.76 2.15 -32.81
CA VAL A 16 -26.08 0.76 -32.43
C VAL A 16 -27.47 0.35 -32.90
N GLU A 17 -28.46 1.24 -32.82
CA GLU A 17 -29.81 0.98 -33.35
C GLU A 17 -29.83 0.86 -34.88
N LEU A 18 -29.01 1.64 -35.58
CA LEU A 18 -28.80 1.48 -37.02
C LEU A 18 -28.15 0.13 -37.35
N ALA A 19 -27.12 -0.27 -36.61
CA ALA A 19 -26.47 -1.57 -36.80
C ALA A 19 -27.43 -2.74 -36.50
N LEU A 20 -28.28 -2.62 -35.48
CA LEU A 20 -29.35 -3.57 -35.17
C LEU A 20 -30.44 -3.61 -36.25
N SER A 21 -30.69 -2.51 -36.95
CA SER A 21 -31.64 -2.51 -38.07
C SER A 21 -31.11 -3.26 -39.29
N ALA A 22 -29.78 -3.29 -39.46
CA ALA A 22 -29.10 -4.08 -40.49
C ALA A 22 -29.00 -5.57 -40.11
N ASP A 23 -28.68 -5.87 -38.84
CA ASP A 23 -28.52 -7.23 -38.31
C ASP A 23 -29.35 -7.42 -37.00
N PRO A 24 -30.65 -7.72 -37.10
CA PRO A 24 -31.55 -7.83 -35.94
C PRO A 24 -31.23 -8.96 -34.97
N ASP A 25 -30.54 -10.03 -35.43
CA ASP A 25 -30.24 -11.23 -34.64
C ASP A 25 -28.98 -11.10 -33.77
N ASN A 26 -28.29 -9.95 -33.79
CA ASN A 26 -27.07 -9.74 -33.02
C ASN A 26 -27.35 -9.42 -31.54
N ALA A 27 -27.27 -10.45 -30.68
CA ALA A 27 -27.52 -10.34 -29.25
C ALA A 27 -26.60 -9.33 -28.53
N GLU A 28 -25.35 -9.17 -28.97
CA GLU A 28 -24.38 -8.25 -28.37
C GLU A 28 -24.80 -6.78 -28.56
N LEU A 29 -25.28 -6.45 -29.76
CA LEU A 29 -25.76 -5.09 -30.04
C LEU A 29 -27.07 -4.81 -29.30
N ALA A 30 -27.93 -5.82 -29.11
CA ALA A 30 -29.15 -5.68 -28.32
C ALA A 30 -28.83 -5.40 -26.85
N HIS A 31 -27.82 -6.07 -26.28
CA HIS A 31 -27.32 -5.81 -24.94
C HIS A 31 -26.71 -4.41 -24.81
N LEU A 32 -25.82 -4.03 -25.73
CA LEU A 32 -25.20 -2.70 -25.75
C LEU A 32 -26.25 -1.58 -25.87
N ARG A 33 -27.29 -1.79 -26.67
CA ARG A 33 -28.43 -0.86 -26.77
C ARG A 33 -29.12 -0.70 -25.42
N SER A 34 -29.36 -1.79 -24.67
CA SER A 34 -29.98 -1.68 -23.34
C SER A 34 -29.08 -0.95 -22.33
N GLU A 35 -27.78 -1.26 -22.32
CA GLU A 35 -26.82 -0.57 -21.44
C GLU A 35 -26.72 0.93 -21.73
N LEU A 36 -26.65 1.31 -23.02
CA LEU A 36 -26.60 2.72 -23.41
C LEU A 36 -27.88 3.47 -23.03
N LYS A 37 -29.05 2.83 -23.10
CA LYS A 37 -30.31 3.43 -22.62
C LYS A 37 -30.29 3.68 -21.12
N GLU A 38 -29.80 2.72 -20.33
CA GLU A 38 -29.67 2.86 -18.88
C GLU A 38 -28.67 3.96 -18.51
N LEU A 39 -27.51 4.02 -19.20
CA LEU A 39 -26.52 5.08 -19.00
C LEU A 39 -27.08 6.46 -19.32
N ILE A 40 -27.85 6.61 -20.41
CA ILE A 40 -28.51 7.88 -20.75
C ILE A 40 -29.53 8.26 -19.68
N ASP A 41 -30.32 7.33 -19.17
CA ASP A 41 -31.31 7.60 -18.13
C ASP A 41 -30.66 8.02 -16.81
N LEU A 42 -29.61 7.31 -16.39
CA LEU A 42 -28.84 7.66 -15.21
C LEU A 42 -28.15 9.03 -15.35
N THR A 43 -27.67 9.36 -16.55
CA THR A 43 -27.07 10.67 -16.83
C THR A 43 -28.13 11.79 -16.80
N LYS A 44 -29.31 11.55 -17.39
CA LYS A 44 -30.44 12.50 -17.35
C LYS A 44 -30.92 12.75 -15.93
N THR A 45 -31.04 11.71 -15.11
CA THR A 45 -31.44 11.84 -13.70
C THR A 45 -30.41 12.60 -12.88
N ALA A 46 -29.11 12.36 -13.10
CA ALA A 46 -28.04 13.11 -12.47
C ALA A 46 -28.06 14.61 -12.86
N LEU A 47 -28.29 14.92 -14.14
CA LEU A 47 -28.43 16.31 -14.62
C LEU A 47 -29.66 17.00 -14.02
N ALA A 48 -30.80 16.32 -13.96
CA ALA A 48 -32.00 16.86 -13.33
C ALA A 48 -31.81 17.12 -11.82
N GLN A 49 -31.09 16.23 -11.12
CA GLN A 49 -30.73 16.43 -9.72
C GLN A 49 -29.79 17.63 -9.53
N ALA A 50 -28.83 17.82 -10.43
CA ALA A 50 -27.95 19.00 -10.42
C ALA A 50 -28.74 20.30 -10.61
N GLU A 51 -29.68 20.34 -11.58
CA GLU A 51 -30.55 21.49 -11.84
C GLU A 51 -31.45 21.84 -10.63
N VAL A 52 -32.03 20.83 -9.98
CA VAL A 52 -32.89 21.02 -8.78
C VAL A 52 -32.06 21.47 -7.57
N ALA A 53 -30.81 21.00 -7.43
CA ALA A 53 -29.89 21.45 -6.39
C ALA A 53 -29.43 22.90 -6.59
N SER A 54 -29.30 23.37 -7.84
CA SER A 54 -29.03 24.78 -8.13
C SER A 54 -30.20 25.71 -7.83
N ASN A 55 -31.45 25.25 -8.01
CA ASN A 55 -32.64 26.10 -7.85
C ASN A 55 -33.18 26.17 -6.39
N THR A 56 -32.84 25.20 -5.53
CA THR A 56 -33.27 25.17 -4.12
C THR A 56 -32.36 25.94 -3.16
N LYS A 57 -31.22 26.47 -3.65
CA LYS A 57 -30.29 27.29 -2.83
C LYS A 57 -30.72 28.77 -2.70
N ALA A 58 -31.81 29.18 -3.36
CA ALA A 58 -32.31 30.56 -3.31
C ALA A 58 -33.22 30.86 -2.10
N GLU A 59 -33.76 29.85 -1.41
CA GLU A 59 -34.80 30.04 -0.37
C GLU A 59 -34.41 29.41 0.98
N SER A 60 -33.26 29.78 1.54
CA SER A 60 -32.95 29.55 2.97
C SER A 60 -31.91 30.55 3.47
N SER A 61 -32.25 31.83 3.33
CA SER A 61 -31.61 32.91 4.04
C SER A 61 -32.36 33.19 5.35
N ARG A 62 -32.01 32.49 6.45
CA ARG A 62 -32.20 33.02 7.82
C ARG A 62 -31.37 32.27 8.88
N LYS A 63 -30.33 32.96 9.40
CA LYS A 63 -29.55 32.73 10.65
C LYS A 63 -28.62 31.48 10.62
N THR A 64 -27.30 31.51 10.85
CA THR A 64 -26.41 32.38 11.63
C THR A 64 -24.94 32.28 11.15
N THR A 65 -24.31 33.44 10.96
CA THR A 65 -22.87 33.78 11.15
C THR A 65 -21.75 33.01 10.42
N SER A 66 -21.08 33.75 9.53
CA SER A 66 -19.71 33.60 8.97
C SER A 66 -19.45 32.54 7.89
N ALA A 67 -20.18 32.63 6.77
CA ALA A 67 -19.72 32.08 5.50
C ALA A 67 -18.53 32.91 4.98
N THR A 68 -17.36 32.29 4.90
CA THR A 68 -16.25 32.78 4.07
C THR A 68 -16.63 32.63 2.59
N PRO A 69 -16.18 33.52 1.70
CA PRO A 69 -16.45 33.39 0.28
C PRO A 69 -15.86 32.05 -0.21
N ALA A 70 -16.54 31.38 -1.14
CA ALA A 70 -16.06 30.16 -1.78
C ALA A 70 -14.71 30.45 -2.46
N HIS A 71 -13.62 30.25 -1.72
CA HIS A 71 -12.27 30.53 -2.19
C HIS A 71 -11.84 29.37 -3.08
N THR A 72 -11.71 29.63 -4.37
CA THR A 72 -11.19 28.65 -5.33
C THR A 72 -9.69 28.57 -5.16
N TRP A 73 -9.21 27.44 -4.66
CA TRP A 73 -7.79 27.24 -4.40
C TRP A 73 -7.02 26.77 -5.63
N SER A 74 -5.77 27.21 -5.75
CA SER A 74 -4.83 26.81 -6.79
C SER A 74 -3.63 26.07 -6.22
N ALA A 75 -2.93 25.31 -7.06
CA ALA A 75 -1.66 24.69 -6.67
C ALA A 75 -0.62 25.77 -6.37
N GLY A 76 0.00 25.71 -5.20
CA GLY A 76 0.92 26.71 -4.68
C GLY A 76 0.38 27.51 -3.50
N ASP A 77 -0.95 27.58 -3.34
CA ASP A 77 -1.57 28.41 -2.31
C ASP A 77 -1.32 27.88 -0.89
N GLU A 78 -1.19 28.81 0.06
CA GLU A 78 -1.07 28.51 1.48
C GLU A 78 -2.44 28.53 2.15
N CYS A 79 -2.74 27.48 2.90
CA CYS A 79 -4.03 27.30 3.57
C CYS A 79 -3.87 26.64 4.93
N LEU A 80 -4.91 26.67 5.74
CA LEU A 80 -5.09 25.78 6.89
C LEU A 80 -5.90 24.57 6.42
N ALA A 81 -5.32 23.38 6.50
CA ALA A 81 -5.99 22.13 6.17
C ALA A 81 -6.33 21.34 7.45
N LYS A 82 -7.48 20.68 7.48
CA LYS A 82 -7.86 19.77 8.56
C LYS A 82 -7.17 18.42 8.39
N TYR A 83 -6.41 17.96 9.38
CA TYR A 83 -5.74 16.65 9.36
C TYR A 83 -6.73 15.53 9.69
N SER A 84 -6.80 14.47 8.89
CA SER A 84 -7.77 13.38 9.12
C SER A 84 -7.49 12.56 10.38
N GLY A 85 -6.26 12.59 10.91
CA GLY A 85 -5.90 11.78 12.08
C GLY A 85 -6.47 12.29 13.40
N ASP A 86 -6.55 13.61 13.57
CA ASP A 86 -7.01 14.25 14.81
C ASP A 86 -8.12 15.29 14.59
N GLY A 87 -8.41 15.65 13.34
CA GLY A 87 -9.39 16.68 12.99
C GLY A 87 -8.94 18.11 13.28
N THR A 88 -7.66 18.34 13.57
CA THR A 88 -7.11 19.67 13.88
C THR A 88 -6.68 20.38 12.60
N TRP A 89 -6.73 21.72 12.61
CA TRP A 89 -6.32 22.56 11.48
C TRP A 89 -4.84 22.89 11.56
N TYR A 90 -4.10 22.53 10.52
CA TYR A 90 -2.66 22.78 10.43
C TYR A 90 -2.32 23.57 9.16
N PRO A 91 -1.25 24.38 9.21
CA PRO A 91 -0.80 25.11 8.04
C PRO A 91 -0.29 24.13 6.99
N ALA A 92 -0.77 24.28 5.77
CA ALA A 92 -0.46 23.42 4.64
C ALA A 92 -0.30 24.25 3.37
N ARG A 93 0.29 23.62 2.35
CA ARG A 93 0.39 24.17 1.00
C ARG A 93 -0.28 23.22 0.02
N ILE A 94 -1.05 23.78 -0.89
CA ILE A 94 -1.73 23.03 -1.94
C ILE A 94 -0.69 22.68 -3.01
N THR A 95 -0.61 21.41 -3.36
CA THR A 95 0.35 20.88 -4.35
C THR A 95 -0.32 20.50 -5.65
N GLY A 96 -1.58 20.09 -5.58
CA GLY A 96 -2.35 19.67 -6.74
C GLY A 96 -3.83 19.89 -6.49
N VAL A 97 -4.55 20.12 -7.57
CA VAL A 97 -5.99 20.38 -7.56
C VAL A 97 -6.58 19.36 -8.54
N GLY A 98 -7.36 18.41 -8.05
CA GLY A 98 -7.95 17.32 -8.83
C GLY A 98 -9.46 17.18 -8.61
N GLY A 99 -10.07 16.20 -9.27
CA GLY A 99 -11.51 15.95 -9.24
C GLY A 99 -12.31 16.86 -10.17
N SER A 100 -13.62 16.56 -10.29
CA SER A 100 -14.57 17.33 -11.09
C SER A 100 -14.85 18.71 -10.47
N ALA A 101 -15.43 19.64 -11.24
CA ALA A 101 -15.75 20.99 -10.77
C ALA A 101 -16.61 20.99 -9.48
N GLU A 102 -17.51 20.02 -9.36
CA GLU A 102 -18.42 19.88 -8.22
C GLU A 102 -17.79 19.15 -7.02
N ASN A 103 -16.88 18.22 -7.26
CA ASN A 103 -16.19 17.44 -6.23
C ASN A 103 -14.68 17.70 -6.29
N ARG A 104 -14.29 18.96 -6.04
CA ARG A 104 -12.87 19.33 -6.08
C ARG A 104 -12.13 18.74 -4.89
N ILE A 105 -11.07 17.99 -5.20
CA ILE A 105 -10.16 17.38 -4.24
C ILE A 105 -8.83 18.11 -4.35
N TYR A 106 -8.32 18.59 -3.23
CA TYR A 106 -7.04 19.29 -3.15
C TYR A 106 -6.02 18.37 -2.49
N THR A 107 -4.85 18.23 -3.10
CA THR A 107 -3.72 17.52 -2.48
C THR A 107 -2.87 18.55 -1.74
N VAL A 108 -2.75 18.39 -0.42
CA VAL A 108 -2.03 19.33 0.45
C VAL A 108 -0.84 18.67 1.12
N ILE A 109 0.21 19.45 1.37
CA ILE A 109 1.36 19.07 2.20
C ILE A 109 1.38 19.96 3.43
N PHE A 110 1.38 19.36 4.62
CA PHE A 110 1.44 20.10 5.88
C PHE A 110 2.83 20.69 6.11
N LYS A 111 2.91 21.95 6.53
CA LYS A 111 4.19 22.60 6.85
C LYS A 111 4.86 21.89 8.02
N GLY A 112 6.11 21.48 7.85
CA GLY A 112 6.89 20.73 8.85
C GLY A 112 6.80 19.21 8.73
N TYR A 113 5.91 18.70 7.88
CA TYR A 113 5.77 17.27 7.59
C TYR A 113 5.90 17.05 6.08
N ASN A 114 6.47 15.92 5.66
CA ASN A 114 6.52 15.55 4.23
C ASN A 114 5.32 14.66 3.83
N SER A 115 4.22 14.76 4.57
CA SER A 115 3.02 13.95 4.33
C SER A 115 2.07 14.70 3.40
N THR A 116 1.62 14.03 2.35
CA THR A 116 0.57 14.50 1.44
C THR A 116 -0.78 13.95 1.88
N GLU A 117 -1.81 14.79 1.90
CA GLU A 117 -3.18 14.37 2.22
C GLU A 117 -4.17 14.97 1.20
N GLN A 118 -5.28 14.27 0.98
CA GLN A 118 -6.38 14.76 0.15
C GLN A 118 -7.43 15.43 1.03
N ALA A 119 -7.69 16.70 0.76
CA ALA A 119 -8.68 17.51 1.48
C ALA A 119 -9.74 18.03 0.50
N LYS A 120 -10.98 18.15 0.98
CA LYS A 120 -12.07 18.80 0.23
C LYS A 120 -12.04 20.31 0.49
N SER A 121 -12.78 21.08 -0.31
CA SER A 121 -12.95 22.53 -0.08
C SER A 121 -13.43 22.87 1.33
N SER A 122 -14.27 22.01 1.95
CA SER A 122 -14.76 22.15 3.32
C SER A 122 -13.67 22.01 4.39
N ASP A 123 -12.59 21.30 4.08
CA ASP A 123 -11.49 20.99 4.99
C ASP A 123 -10.30 21.94 4.79
N LEU A 124 -10.48 23.00 3.99
CA LEU A 124 -9.50 24.04 3.74
C LEU A 124 -10.01 25.40 4.20
N LYS A 125 -9.13 26.18 4.81
CA LYS A 125 -9.38 27.56 5.23
C LYS A 125 -8.25 28.47 4.76
N PRO A 126 -8.56 29.75 4.45
CA PRO A 126 -7.51 30.72 4.18
C PRO A 126 -6.61 30.92 5.38
N LEU A 127 -5.32 30.99 5.08
CA LEU A 127 -4.32 31.39 6.04
C LEU A 127 -4.51 32.90 6.32
N PRO A 128 -4.73 33.33 7.58
CA PRO A 128 -4.87 34.75 7.86
C PRO A 128 -3.61 35.53 7.44
N PRO A 129 -3.72 36.80 7.02
CA PRO A 129 -2.56 37.62 6.64
C PRO A 129 -1.51 37.76 7.75
N ASN A 130 -1.97 37.73 9.00
CA ASN A 130 -1.14 37.76 10.21
C ASN A 130 -0.86 36.36 10.78
N TYR A 131 -1.09 35.30 10.01
CA TYR A 131 -0.60 33.97 10.32
C TYR A 131 0.90 33.94 10.04
N HIS A 132 1.64 34.73 10.82
CA HIS A 132 3.00 34.38 11.11
C HIS A 132 2.92 32.99 11.70
N GLN A 133 3.45 32.04 10.94
CA GLN A 133 3.73 30.74 11.48
C GLN A 133 4.34 30.96 12.86
N THR A 134 3.64 30.55 13.90
CA THR A 134 4.31 29.93 15.04
C THR A 134 4.88 28.60 14.54
N ALA A 135 5.65 28.66 13.46
CA ALA A 135 6.85 27.89 13.40
C ALA A 135 7.50 28.21 14.73
N ALA A 136 7.85 27.16 15.43
CA ALA A 136 8.90 27.21 16.43
C ALA A 136 10.25 27.71 15.85
N SER A 137 10.26 28.60 14.85
CA SER A 137 11.28 29.62 14.69
C SER A 137 10.96 30.76 15.67
N ASN A 138 11.18 30.47 16.95
CA ASN A 138 11.84 31.46 17.77
C ASN A 138 13.00 32.02 16.93
N LYS A 139 12.98 33.30 16.55
CA LYS A 139 14.21 34.07 16.31
C LYS A 139 14.92 34.30 17.66
N ARG A 140 15.12 33.24 18.44
CA ARG A 140 16.13 33.16 19.48
C ARG A 140 17.20 32.27 18.89
N LYS A 141 18.46 32.66 19.05
CA LYS A 141 19.61 31.89 18.59
C LYS A 141 19.37 30.39 18.84
N LEU A 142 19.53 29.58 17.80
CA LEU A 142 19.51 28.11 17.86
C LEU A 142 20.40 27.70 19.03
N THR A 143 19.81 27.25 20.14
CA THR A 143 20.57 26.84 21.31
C THR A 143 21.28 25.53 20.98
N GLN A 144 22.59 25.52 21.23
CA GLN A 144 23.56 24.45 20.99
C GLN A 144 23.09 23.03 21.35
N GLN A 145 22.14 22.91 22.28
CA GLN A 145 21.54 21.65 22.71
C GLN A 145 20.70 20.92 21.65
N GLU A 146 20.04 21.61 20.71
CA GLU A 146 19.18 20.97 19.70
C GLU A 146 19.98 20.44 18.48
N GLU A 147 21.11 21.09 18.14
CA GLU A 147 22.08 20.56 17.18
C GLU A 147 22.76 19.30 17.72
N ASP A 148 23.18 19.31 19.00
CA ASP A 148 23.78 18.15 19.66
C ASP A 148 22.84 16.93 19.69
N GLU A 149 21.53 17.12 19.86
CA GLU A 149 20.56 16.02 19.83
C GLU A 149 20.32 15.46 18.43
N ARG A 150 20.31 16.33 17.40
CA ARG A 150 20.20 15.91 16.00
C ARG A 150 21.47 15.19 15.55
N GLU A 151 22.63 15.62 16.00
CA GLU A 151 23.91 14.95 15.79
C GLU A 151 23.98 13.62 16.54
N LYS A 152 23.54 13.55 17.80
CA LYS A 152 23.46 12.29 18.57
C LYS A 152 22.51 11.28 17.90
N LYS A 153 21.36 11.72 17.36
CA LYS A 153 20.42 10.85 16.62
C LYS A 153 21.01 10.38 15.28
N LYS A 154 21.68 11.24 14.52
CA LYS A 154 22.38 10.86 13.28
C LYS A 154 23.51 9.87 13.57
N LYS A 155 24.36 10.15 14.57
CA LYS A 155 25.45 9.28 15.02
C LYS A 155 24.95 7.92 15.53
N LYS A 156 23.77 7.88 16.17
CA LYS A 156 23.14 6.63 16.61
C LYS A 156 22.61 5.80 15.44
N ASN A 157 22.06 6.42 14.41
CA ASN A 157 21.60 5.71 13.20
C ASN A 157 22.77 5.26 12.32
N GLU A 158 23.80 6.09 12.18
CA GLU A 158 25.03 5.77 11.45
C GLU A 158 25.78 4.61 12.12
N LYS A 159 25.97 4.66 13.44
CA LYS A 159 26.56 3.57 14.22
C LYS A 159 25.75 2.26 14.10
N LYS A 160 24.41 2.34 14.08
CA LYS A 160 23.55 1.17 13.84
C LYS A 160 23.71 0.60 12.44
N LEU A 161 23.84 1.45 11.43
CA LEU A 161 24.05 1.04 10.04
C LEU A 161 25.42 0.38 9.88
N GLU A 162 26.45 0.92 10.52
CA GLU A 162 27.81 0.37 10.50
C GLU A 162 27.89 -0.99 11.21
N THR A 163 27.28 -1.13 12.40
CA THR A 163 27.20 -2.44 13.08
C THR A 163 26.44 -3.47 12.25
N ARG A 164 25.36 -3.06 11.58
CA ARG A 164 24.59 -3.95 10.68
C ARG A 164 25.40 -4.35 9.45
N ALA A 165 26.15 -3.42 8.86
CA ALA A 165 27.03 -3.68 7.72
C ALA A 165 28.20 -4.58 8.11
N ALA A 166 28.80 -4.40 9.29
CA ALA A 166 29.84 -5.27 9.82
C ALA A 166 29.32 -6.71 10.04
N LYS A 167 28.13 -6.86 10.64
CA LYS A 167 27.48 -8.16 10.80
C LYS A 167 27.16 -8.82 9.46
N ALA A 168 26.73 -8.04 8.46
CA ALA A 168 26.48 -8.56 7.10
C ALA A 168 27.77 -9.02 6.41
N LYS A 169 28.87 -8.28 6.55
CA LYS A 169 30.19 -8.68 6.02
C LYS A 169 30.71 -9.96 6.68
N GLU A 170 30.53 -10.11 7.99
CA GLU A 170 30.90 -11.33 8.71
C GLU A 170 30.09 -12.55 8.24
N GLN A 171 28.79 -12.40 8.00
CA GLN A 171 27.96 -13.46 7.44
C GLN A 171 28.39 -13.84 6.02
N ASN A 172 28.70 -12.86 5.16
CA ASN A 172 29.17 -13.12 3.81
C ASN A 172 30.55 -13.83 3.82
N ALA A 173 31.44 -13.46 4.75
CA ALA A 173 32.71 -14.15 4.93
C ALA A 173 32.52 -15.62 5.37
N LYS A 174 31.58 -15.90 6.28
CA LYS A 174 31.20 -17.27 6.71
C LYS A 174 30.59 -18.07 5.57
N GLN A 175 29.75 -17.46 4.73
CA GLN A 175 29.23 -18.13 3.52
C GLN A 175 30.36 -18.44 2.54
N ALA A 176 31.27 -17.49 2.30
CA ALA A 176 32.41 -17.71 1.41
C ALA A 176 33.36 -18.81 1.92
N SER A 177 33.59 -18.91 3.23
CA SER A 177 34.38 -20.01 3.80
C SER A 177 33.65 -21.36 3.67
N TRP A 178 32.33 -21.39 3.85
CA TRP A 178 31.52 -22.59 3.66
C TRP A 178 31.49 -23.05 2.18
N GLN A 179 31.40 -22.10 1.24
CA GLN A 179 31.51 -22.37 -0.20
C GLN A 179 32.89 -22.93 -0.58
N LYS A 180 33.97 -22.42 0.01
CA LYS A 180 35.33 -22.98 -0.18
C LYS A 180 35.45 -24.40 0.39
N PHE A 181 34.81 -24.68 1.53
CA PHE A 181 34.74 -26.02 2.09
C PHE A 181 33.95 -26.98 1.18
N ALA A 182 32.79 -26.54 0.67
CA ALA A 182 31.98 -27.32 -0.27
C ALA A 182 32.76 -27.70 -1.54
N LYS A 183 33.38 -26.73 -2.21
CA LYS A 183 34.22 -26.97 -3.41
C LYS A 183 35.40 -27.90 -3.14
N LYS A 184 35.99 -27.85 -1.94
CA LYS A 184 37.08 -28.75 -1.53
C LYS A 184 36.59 -30.17 -1.31
N ALA A 185 35.37 -30.35 -0.80
CA ALA A 185 34.74 -31.66 -0.64
C ALA A 185 34.38 -32.28 -2.00
N GLU A 186 33.83 -31.50 -2.93
CA GLU A 186 33.59 -31.92 -4.32
C GLU A 186 34.87 -32.39 -5.00
N LYS A 187 35.98 -31.65 -4.88
CA LYS A 187 37.28 -32.04 -5.44
C LYS A 187 37.84 -33.34 -4.84
N LYS A 188 37.44 -33.67 -3.60
CA LYS A 188 37.80 -34.94 -2.94
C LYS A 188 36.76 -36.06 -3.16
N GLY A 189 35.73 -35.82 -3.97
CA GLY A 189 34.67 -36.80 -4.26
C GLY A 189 33.69 -37.03 -3.10
N VAL A 190 33.72 -36.23 -2.04
CA VAL A 190 32.82 -36.35 -0.89
C VAL A 190 31.64 -35.40 -1.10
N GLN A 191 30.45 -35.95 -1.33
CA GLN A 191 29.24 -35.16 -1.54
C GLN A 191 28.62 -34.74 -0.20
N ILE A 192 28.49 -33.42 0.03
CA ILE A 192 27.87 -32.88 1.25
C ILE A 192 26.35 -32.80 1.03
N ALA A 193 25.60 -33.49 1.89
CA ALA A 193 24.14 -33.50 1.86
C ALA A 193 23.57 -32.07 1.95
N GLY A 194 22.68 -31.72 1.02
CA GLY A 194 22.02 -30.40 0.94
C GLY A 194 22.62 -29.41 -0.06
N VAL A 195 23.84 -29.63 -0.57
CA VAL A 195 24.47 -28.74 -1.58
C VAL A 195 24.25 -29.23 -3.01
N SER A 196 24.29 -30.55 -3.25
CA SER A 196 24.17 -31.15 -4.58
C SER A 196 22.72 -31.35 -5.08
N GLY A 197 21.71 -30.86 -4.34
CA GLY A 197 20.30 -30.96 -4.72
C GLY A 197 19.71 -32.39 -4.71
N THR A 198 20.52 -33.42 -4.50
CA THR A 198 20.06 -34.81 -4.33
C THR A 198 19.64 -35.00 -2.88
N SER A 199 18.33 -34.90 -2.61
CA SER A 199 17.76 -35.21 -1.29
C SER A 199 18.06 -36.65 -0.91
N ILE A 200 18.47 -36.89 0.34
CA ILE A 200 18.63 -38.23 0.95
C ILE A 200 17.31 -39.03 0.91
N PHE A 201 16.19 -38.35 0.68
CA PHE A 201 14.85 -38.93 0.55
C PHE A 201 14.28 -38.85 -0.88
N LYS A 202 15.10 -38.54 -1.90
CA LYS A 202 14.61 -38.51 -3.29
C LYS A 202 14.22 -39.92 -3.71
N THR A 203 12.95 -40.09 -4.09
CA THR A 203 12.43 -41.36 -4.62
C THR A 203 13.19 -41.70 -5.91
N PRO A 204 13.78 -42.90 -6.04
CA PRO A 204 14.41 -43.31 -7.29
C PRO A 204 13.36 -43.45 -8.40
N ASP A 205 13.71 -43.16 -9.65
CA ASP A 205 12.80 -43.19 -10.83
C ASP A 205 12.28 -44.61 -11.19
N ASN A 206 12.54 -45.62 -10.36
CA ASN A 206 12.03 -46.96 -10.52
C ASN A 206 10.66 -47.06 -9.82
N PRO A 207 9.57 -47.45 -10.53
CA PRO A 207 8.20 -47.48 -9.99
C PRO A 207 7.99 -48.43 -8.79
N LEU A 208 8.96 -49.30 -8.44
CA LEU A 208 8.93 -50.14 -7.22
C LEU A 208 9.95 -49.70 -6.14
N GLY A 209 10.63 -48.57 -6.30
CA GLY A 209 11.68 -48.13 -5.39
C GLY A 209 11.16 -47.59 -4.05
N LYS A 210 11.39 -48.31 -2.95
CA LYS A 210 11.13 -47.80 -1.59
C LYS A 210 12.18 -46.78 -1.15
N VAL A 211 11.73 -45.72 -0.49
CA VAL A 211 12.55 -44.62 0.02
C VAL A 211 13.41 -45.12 1.19
N GLY A 212 14.72 -45.11 1.01
CA GLY A 212 15.72 -45.39 2.05
C GLY A 212 16.95 -44.54 1.79
N VAL A 213 17.78 -44.31 2.81
CA VAL A 213 19.02 -43.50 2.71
C VAL A 213 19.91 -44.09 1.61
N THR A 214 19.93 -43.44 0.45
CA THR A 214 20.67 -43.93 -0.71
C THR A 214 22.18 -43.75 -0.49
N GLY A 215 22.97 -44.80 -0.77
CA GLY A 215 24.44 -44.72 -0.86
C GLY A 215 25.28 -45.50 0.17
N SER A 216 24.68 -46.04 1.24
CA SER A 216 25.43 -46.80 2.29
C SER A 216 25.44 -48.32 2.07
N GLY A 217 24.66 -48.84 1.12
CA GLY A 217 24.55 -50.30 0.87
C GLY A 217 23.91 -51.11 2.01
N ARG A 218 23.53 -50.47 3.12
CA ARG A 218 22.73 -51.06 4.20
C ARG A 218 21.28 -50.62 4.08
N GLY A 219 20.36 -51.59 4.06
CA GLY A 219 18.92 -51.33 4.16
C GLY A 219 18.53 -50.68 5.48
N MET A 220 17.29 -50.17 5.54
CA MET A 220 16.69 -49.60 6.75
C MET A 220 16.82 -50.60 7.91
N THR A 221 17.52 -50.24 8.98
CA THR A 221 17.64 -51.09 10.17
C THR A 221 16.27 -51.22 10.84
N GLU A 222 15.77 -52.44 11.01
CA GLU A 222 14.53 -52.68 11.75
C GLU A 222 14.66 -52.16 13.18
N VAL A 223 13.71 -51.31 13.56
CA VAL A 223 13.62 -50.79 14.92
C VAL A 223 13.11 -51.91 15.80
N THR A 224 14.01 -52.51 16.60
CA THR A 224 13.62 -53.46 17.64
C THR A 224 12.87 -52.67 18.74
N PRO A 225 11.58 -52.95 19.01
CA PRO A 225 10.88 -52.25 20.07
C PRO A 225 11.54 -52.59 21.42
N MET A 226 12.01 -51.57 22.15
CA MET A 226 12.55 -51.76 23.50
C MET A 226 11.45 -52.36 24.40
N GLY A 227 11.75 -53.51 25.01
CA GLY A 227 10.87 -54.14 25.98
C GLY A 227 10.59 -53.22 27.18
N LYS A 228 9.37 -53.26 27.70
CA LYS A 228 8.96 -52.48 28.87
C LYS A 228 9.80 -52.90 30.09
N HIS A 229 10.43 -51.95 30.76
CA HIS A 229 11.17 -52.20 32.01
C HIS A 229 10.21 -52.71 33.09
N LYS A 230 10.45 -53.92 33.61
CA LYS A 230 9.80 -54.41 34.83
C LYS A 230 10.62 -53.96 36.03
N PHE A 231 10.10 -53.02 36.80
CA PHE A 231 10.65 -52.70 38.11
C PHE A 231 10.27 -53.84 39.07
N ALA A 232 11.28 -54.55 39.60
CA ALA A 232 11.10 -55.32 40.82
C ALA A 232 11.18 -54.33 41.98
N ALA A 233 10.15 -54.29 42.83
CA ALA A 233 10.25 -53.61 44.11
C ALA A 233 11.22 -54.42 44.98
N THR A 234 12.43 -53.91 45.17
CA THR A 234 13.24 -54.31 46.32
C THR A 234 12.59 -53.69 47.55
N ASP A 235 11.90 -54.51 48.32
CA ASP A 235 11.52 -54.24 49.71
C ASP A 235 12.80 -53.95 50.50
N ASP A 236 12.92 -52.72 50.98
CA ASP A 236 13.93 -52.28 51.93
C ASP A 236 13.41 -52.66 53.32
N GLU A 237 13.85 -53.81 53.84
CA GLU A 237 13.57 -54.22 55.23
C GLU A 237 14.71 -53.72 56.12
N THR A 238 14.30 -52.83 57.04
CA THR A 238 14.93 -52.29 58.26
C THR A 238 16.17 -52.98 58.82
#